data_AF-A0A1V4TMC6-F1
#
_entry.id   AF-A0A1V4TMC6-F1
#
_cell.length_a   1.000
_cell.length_b   1.000
_cell.length_c   1.000
_cell.angle_alpha   90.00
_cell.angle_beta   90.00
_cell.angle_gamma   90.00
#
_symmetry.space_group_name_H-M   'P 1'
#
loop_
_entity.id
_entity.type
_entity.pdbx_description
1 polymer ?
#
loop_
_entity_poly.entity_id
_entity_poly.type
_entity_poly.pdbx_seq_one_letter_code
_entity_poly.pdbx_strand_id
1 'polypeptide(L)'
;MSLESIFIIFVASVVELWLAIPLGFVMKVNPILIATVSAAGAILSAALVTILGDNLRNRLLKWKYGDEKSLKESRLYKIWNKYGPVGLGLLSPLLFGAPLGAAVGIALGAEKERLLLWMSIGIILWSIGLTIAGDMGLLAIENMV
;
A
#
# COMPACT_ATOMS: atom_id res chain seq x y z
N MET A 1 23.78 10.32 -9.17
CA MET A 1 22.58 9.49 -8.97
C MET A 1 22.84 8.15 -9.63
N SER A 2 22.96 7.06 -8.87
CA SER A 2 23.14 5.72 -9.44
C SER A 2 21.76 5.14 -9.79
N LEU A 3 21.63 4.62 -11.02
CA LEU A 3 20.41 3.95 -11.49
C LEU A 3 19.99 2.79 -10.56
N GLU A 4 20.98 2.19 -9.90
CA GLU A 4 20.84 1.13 -8.90
C GLU A 4 19.97 1.54 -7.72
N SER A 5 20.14 2.75 -7.18
CA SER A 5 19.34 3.21 -6.02
C SER A 5 17.87 3.35 -6.37
N ILE A 6 17.56 3.86 -7.56
CA ILE A 6 16.18 3.98 -8.05
C ILE A 6 15.56 2.59 -8.20
N PHE A 7 16.31 1.65 -8.77
CA PHE A 7 15.85 0.28 -8.95
C PHE A 7 15.58 -0.41 -7.60
N ILE A 8 16.47 -0.25 -6.62
CA ILE A 8 16.30 -0.81 -5.27
C ILE A 8 15.07 -0.23 -4.58
N ILE A 9 14.87 1.09 -4.62
CA ILE A 9 13.69 1.75 -4.04
C ILE A 9 12.41 1.24 -4.71
N PHE A 10 12.41 1.09 -6.03
CA PHE A 10 11.27 0.57 -6.78
C PHE A 10 10.92 -0.87 -6.37
N VAL A 11 11.91 -1.76 -6.32
CA VAL A 11 11.69 -3.15 -5.91
C VAL A 11 11.24 -3.22 -4.45
N ALA A 12 11.84 -2.42 -3.57
CA ALA A 12 11.43 -2.32 -2.19
C ALA A 12 9.97 -1.86 -2.05
N SER A 13 9.52 -0.89 -2.86
CA SER A 13 8.16 -0.36 -2.78
C SER A 13 7.10 -1.31 -3.33
N VAL A 14 7.48 -2.21 -4.25
CA VAL A 14 6.64 -3.34 -4.66
C VAL A 14 6.36 -4.28 -3.48
N VAL A 15 7.32 -4.43 -2.56
CA VAL A 15 7.12 -5.22 -1.33
C VAL A 15 6.33 -4.38 -0.32
N GLU A 16 6.85 -3.22 0.04
CA GLU A 16 6.21 -2.34 1.01
C GLU A 16 6.73 -0.89 0.94
N LEU A 17 5.80 0.05 1.12
CA LEU A 17 6.05 1.49 1.07
C LEU A 17 6.92 1.98 2.25
N TRP A 18 6.71 1.41 3.44
CA TRP A 18 7.50 1.70 4.65
C TRP A 18 8.96 1.31 4.56
N LEU A 19 9.30 0.34 3.72
CA LEU A 19 10.68 -0.08 3.49
C LEU A 19 11.37 0.85 2.48
N ALA A 20 10.68 1.18 1.39
CA ALA A 20 11.25 1.92 0.28
C ALA A 20 11.67 3.36 0.64
N ILE A 21 10.84 4.08 1.40
CA ILE A 21 11.08 5.50 1.70
C ILE A 21 12.33 5.68 2.58
N PRO A 22 12.49 5.01 3.73
CA PRO A 22 13.71 5.09 4.53
C PRO A 22 14.94 4.65 3.76
N LEU A 23 14.85 3.59 2.95
CA LEU A 23 15.94 3.16 2.08
C LEU A 23 16.36 4.28 1.10
N GLY A 24 15.40 4.98 0.51
CA GLY A 24 15.68 6.11 -0.36
C GLY A 24 16.51 7.20 0.31
N PHE A 25 16.19 7.53 1.56
CA PHE A 25 16.94 8.50 2.36
C PHE A 25 18.34 7.99 2.73
N VAL A 26 18.48 6.73 3.15
CA VAL A 26 19.78 6.11 3.43
C VAL A 26 20.68 6.15 2.19
N MET A 27 20.10 5.96 1.01
CA MET A 27 20.79 6.05 -0.28
C MET A 27 20.98 7.48 -0.80
N LYS A 28 20.60 8.50 0.00
CA LYS A 28 20.72 9.94 -0.32
C LYS A 28 20.05 10.32 -1.65
N VAL A 29 18.92 9.71 -1.95
CA VAL A 29 18.13 10.02 -3.14
C VAL A 29 17.27 11.27 -2.89
N ASN A 30 17.02 12.06 -3.94
CA ASN A 30 16.15 13.23 -3.84
C ASN A 30 14.74 12.84 -3.36
N PRO A 31 14.13 13.55 -2.39
CA PRO A 31 12.80 13.23 -1.85
C PRO A 31 11.70 13.10 -2.90
N ILE A 32 11.70 13.94 -3.95
CA ILE A 32 10.69 13.87 -5.03
C ILE A 32 10.80 12.54 -5.78
N LEU A 33 12.02 12.05 -6.01
CA LEU A 33 12.25 10.73 -6.63
C LEU A 33 11.86 9.59 -5.68
N ILE A 34 12.16 9.71 -4.38
CA ILE A 34 11.73 8.72 -3.38
C ILE A 34 10.20 8.57 -3.42
N ALA A 35 9.46 9.68 -3.36
CA ALA A 35 8.00 9.67 -3.37
C ALA A 35 7.43 9.08 -4.66
N THR A 36 7.92 9.51 -5.82
CA THR A 36 7.39 9.07 -7.13
C THR A 36 7.71 7.61 -7.44
N VAL A 37 8.94 7.17 -7.18
CA VAL A 37 9.37 5.78 -7.41
C VAL A 37 8.70 4.83 -6.42
N SER A 38 8.55 5.25 -5.16
CA SER A 38 7.83 4.46 -4.16
C SER A 38 6.34 4.32 -4.50
N ALA A 39 5.70 5.41 -4.94
CA ALA A 39 4.31 5.37 -5.38
C ALA A 39 4.14 4.44 -6.59
N ALA A 40 5.03 4.51 -7.58
CA ALA A 40 4.95 3.67 -8.78
C ALA A 40 5.06 2.17 -8.46
N GLY A 41 6.04 1.76 -7.66
CA GLY A 41 6.21 0.35 -7.29
C GLY A 41 5.08 -0.17 -6.38
N ALA A 42 4.60 0.66 -5.44
CA ALA A 42 3.46 0.28 -4.60
C ALA A 42 2.14 0.15 -5.41
N ILE A 43 1.90 1.04 -6.40
CA ILE A 43 0.77 0.92 -7.32
C ILE A 43 0.90 -0.36 -8.15
N LEU A 44 2.10 -0.67 -8.66
CA LEU A 44 2.35 -1.91 -9.39
C LEU A 44 2.03 -3.12 -8.50
N SER A 45 2.47 -3.13 -7.25
CA SER A 45 2.15 -4.20 -6.30
C SER A 45 0.66 -4.36 -6.07
N ALA A 46 -0.07 -3.26 -5.81
CA ALA A 46 -1.52 -3.28 -5.68
C ALA A 46 -2.21 -3.81 -6.94
N ALA A 47 -1.74 -3.41 -8.13
CA ALA A 47 -2.22 -3.89 -9.41
C ALA A 47 -2.01 -5.40 -9.58
N LEU A 48 -0.79 -5.88 -9.34
CA LEU A 48 -0.45 -7.30 -9.43
C LEU A 48 -1.31 -8.13 -8.47
N VAL A 49 -1.44 -7.71 -7.22
CA VAL A 49 -2.27 -8.43 -6.25
C VAL A 49 -3.75 -8.40 -6.64
N THR A 50 -4.26 -7.26 -7.11
CA THR A 50 -5.67 -7.14 -7.51
C THR A 50 -5.99 -8.02 -8.71
N ILE A 51 -5.11 -8.07 -9.71
CA ILE A 51 -5.30 -8.83 -10.94
C ILE A 51 -5.14 -10.34 -10.68
N LEU A 52 -4.12 -10.74 -9.94
CA LEU A 52 -3.84 -12.16 -9.64
C LEU A 52 -4.71 -12.71 -8.51
N GLY A 53 -5.38 -11.83 -7.76
CA GLY A 53 -6.14 -12.14 -6.56
C GLY A 53 -7.52 -12.74 -6.78
N ASP A 54 -7.99 -12.96 -8.00
CA ASP A 54 -9.35 -13.49 -8.25
C ASP A 54 -9.66 -14.80 -7.53
N ASN A 55 -8.66 -15.68 -7.47
CA ASN A 55 -8.76 -16.95 -6.76
C ASN A 55 -8.65 -16.79 -5.23
N LEU A 56 -8.18 -15.63 -4.76
CA LEU A 56 -7.91 -15.36 -3.36
C LEU A 56 -9.20 -15.23 -2.55
N ARG A 57 -10.26 -14.62 -3.12
CA ARG A 57 -11.55 -14.48 -2.44
C ARG A 57 -12.12 -15.82 -2.02
N ASN A 58 -12.26 -16.75 -2.96
CA ASN A 58 -12.84 -18.07 -2.69
C ASN A 58 -11.96 -18.90 -1.75
N ARG A 59 -10.63 -18.77 -1.84
CA ARG A 59 -9.68 -19.45 -0.95
C ARG A 59 -9.74 -18.91 0.48
N LEU A 60 -9.72 -17.59 0.66
CA LEU A 60 -9.78 -16.95 1.98
C LEU A 60 -11.14 -17.15 2.65
N LEU A 61 -12.24 -17.05 1.89
CA LEU A 61 -13.58 -17.35 2.39
C LEU A 61 -13.64 -18.75 2.98
N LYS A 62 -13.24 -19.76 2.21
CA LYS A 62 -13.24 -21.16 2.68
C LYS A 62 -12.27 -21.42 3.82
N TRP A 63 -11.09 -20.80 3.80
CA TRP A 63 -10.06 -21.07 4.81
C TRP A 63 -10.33 -20.41 6.16
N LYS A 64 -10.77 -19.14 6.18
CA LYS A 64 -10.89 -18.36 7.42
C LYS A 64 -12.31 -18.28 7.97
N TYR A 65 -13.30 -18.27 7.10
CA TYR A 65 -14.70 -18.08 7.47
C TYR A 65 -15.52 -19.36 7.24
N GLY A 66 -15.09 -20.24 6.33
CA GLY A 66 -15.79 -21.48 5.98
C GLY A 66 -16.93 -21.21 5.00
N ASP A 67 -17.81 -20.27 5.34
CA ASP A 67 -18.95 -19.84 4.51
C ASP A 67 -19.10 -18.32 4.40
N GLU A 68 -20.05 -17.86 3.59
CA GLU A 68 -20.29 -16.43 3.39
C GLU A 68 -21.06 -15.79 4.56
N LYS A 69 -21.86 -16.56 5.32
CA LYS A 69 -22.64 -16.05 6.46
C LYS A 69 -21.73 -15.62 7.60
N SER A 70 -20.77 -16.45 7.98
CA SER A 70 -19.77 -16.13 9.00
C SER A 70 -18.91 -14.93 8.64
N LEU A 71 -18.57 -14.73 7.36
CA LEU A 71 -17.91 -13.50 6.92
C LEU A 71 -18.81 -12.29 7.19
N LYS A 72 -20.09 -12.34 6.83
CA LYS A 72 -21.06 -11.24 7.01
C LYS A 72 -21.25 -10.85 8.48
N GLU A 73 -21.12 -11.80 9.40
CA GLU A 73 -21.19 -11.55 10.84
C GLU A 73 -19.88 -10.95 11.42
N SER A 74 -18.77 -11.06 10.70
CA SER A 74 -17.46 -10.61 11.16
C SER A 74 -17.36 -9.08 11.30
N ARG A 75 -16.55 -8.62 12.25
CA ARG A 75 -16.24 -7.17 12.41
C ARG A 75 -15.62 -6.57 11.15
N LEU A 76 -14.79 -7.34 10.46
CA LEU A 76 -14.14 -6.92 9.22
C LEU A 76 -15.17 -6.58 8.14
N TYR A 77 -16.20 -7.41 7.98
CA TYR A 77 -17.27 -7.15 7.02
C TYR A 77 -18.15 -5.96 7.40
N LYS A 78 -18.38 -5.71 8.70
CA LYS A 78 -19.09 -4.50 9.16
C LYS A 78 -18.31 -3.23 8.81
N ILE A 79 -16.99 -3.22 9.00
CA ILE A 79 -16.12 -2.11 8.62
C ILE A 79 -16.13 -1.94 7.10
N TRP A 80 -16.03 -3.04 6.36
CA TRP A 80 -16.13 -3.05 4.90
C TRP A 80 -17.43 -2.44 4.40
N ASN A 81 -18.57 -2.79 4.99
CA ASN A 81 -19.88 -2.26 4.58
C ASN A 81 -20.00 -0.74 4.79
N LYS A 82 -19.22 -0.17 5.72
CA LYS A 82 -19.22 1.27 5.99
C LYS A 82 -18.26 2.05 5.08
N TYR A 83 -17.07 1.50 4.81
CA TYR A 83 -15.99 2.24 4.17
C TYR A 83 -15.62 1.73 2.76
N GLY A 84 -15.87 0.44 2.49
CA GLY A 84 -15.67 -0.21 1.20
C GLY A 84 -14.27 -0.01 0.61
N PRO A 85 -14.16 -0.01 -0.72
CA PRO A 85 -12.90 0.21 -1.42
C PRO A 85 -12.27 1.59 -1.14
N VAL A 86 -13.08 2.60 -0.81
CA VAL A 86 -12.61 3.97 -0.57
C VAL A 86 -11.76 4.04 0.69
N GLY A 87 -12.32 3.66 1.84
CA GLY A 87 -11.58 3.73 3.10
C GLY A 87 -10.43 2.72 3.14
N LEU A 88 -10.60 1.54 2.53
CA LEU A 88 -9.50 0.60 2.42
C LEU A 88 -8.38 1.14 1.52
N GLY A 89 -8.71 1.71 0.36
CA GLY A 89 -7.74 2.27 -0.58
C GLY A 89 -6.94 3.42 -0.01
N LEU A 90 -7.59 4.28 0.77
CA LEU A 90 -6.94 5.43 1.39
C LEU A 90 -6.11 5.06 2.63
N LEU A 91 -6.55 4.09 3.45
CA LEU A 91 -5.88 3.80 4.74
C LEU A 91 -4.91 2.62 4.67
N SER A 92 -5.17 1.62 3.84
CA SER A 92 -4.34 0.41 3.83
C SER A 92 -2.89 0.64 3.44
N PRO A 93 -2.52 1.52 2.49
CA PRO A 93 -1.11 1.73 2.14
C PRO A 93 -0.28 2.21 3.33
N LEU A 94 -0.88 3.01 4.22
CA LEU A 94 -0.25 3.46 5.46
C LEU A 94 -0.24 2.38 6.54
N LEU A 95 -1.38 1.74 6.81
CA LEU A 95 -1.51 0.90 8.00
C LEU A 95 -0.79 -0.45 7.88
N PHE A 96 -0.81 -1.05 6.68
CA PHE A 96 -0.28 -2.40 6.49
C PHE A 96 0.20 -2.65 5.05
N GLY A 97 0.38 -1.59 4.25
CA GLY A 97 0.96 -1.67 2.91
C GLY A 97 -0.04 -1.97 1.78
N ALA A 98 0.38 -1.56 0.58
CA ALA A 98 -0.41 -1.68 -0.65
C ALA A 98 -0.77 -3.13 -1.05
N PRO A 99 0.15 -4.11 -1.06
CA PRO A 99 -0.20 -5.48 -1.43
C PRO A 99 -1.23 -6.12 -0.49
N LEU A 100 -1.06 -5.96 0.83
CA LEU A 100 -2.02 -6.48 1.81
C LEU A 100 -3.37 -5.77 1.71
N GLY A 101 -3.38 -4.46 1.48
CA GLY A 101 -4.59 -3.68 1.14
C GLY A 101 -5.36 -4.29 -0.03
N ALA A 102 -4.70 -4.43 -1.17
CA ALA A 102 -5.28 -5.00 -2.37
C ALA A 102 -5.83 -6.43 -2.13
N ALA A 103 -5.08 -7.28 -1.43
CA ALA A 103 -5.49 -8.65 -1.11
C ALA A 103 -6.78 -8.67 -0.26
N VAL A 104 -6.85 -7.82 0.78
CA VAL A 104 -8.04 -7.71 1.64
C VAL A 104 -9.23 -7.16 0.86
N GLY A 105 -9.03 -6.14 0.01
CA GLY A 105 -10.08 -5.60 -0.85
C GLY A 105 -10.69 -6.67 -1.76
N ILE A 106 -9.86 -7.44 -2.46
CA ILE A 106 -10.31 -8.54 -3.30
C ILE A 106 -11.01 -9.64 -2.48
N ALA A 107 -10.45 -10.00 -1.32
CA ALA A 107 -11.05 -10.99 -0.43
C ALA A 107 -12.47 -10.62 0.04
N LEU A 108 -12.69 -9.33 0.28
CA LEU A 108 -13.99 -8.76 0.67
C LEU A 108 -14.91 -8.48 -0.52
N GLY A 109 -14.46 -8.78 -1.74
CA GLY A 109 -15.27 -8.67 -2.95
C GLY A 109 -15.31 -7.27 -3.56
N ALA A 110 -14.26 -6.48 -3.39
CA ALA A 110 -14.12 -5.20 -4.08
C ALA A 110 -14.12 -5.38 -5.60
N GLU A 111 -14.76 -4.44 -6.30
CA GLU A 111 -14.57 -4.25 -7.72
C GLU A 111 -13.13 -3.78 -7.99
N LYS A 112 -12.42 -4.47 -8.90
CA LYS A 112 -10.98 -4.28 -9.14
C LYS A 112 -10.63 -2.84 -9.52
N GLU A 113 -11.38 -2.28 -10.47
CA GLU A 113 -11.13 -0.94 -11.01
C GLU A 113 -11.28 0.12 -9.92
N ARG A 114 -12.37 0.04 -9.16
CA ARG A 114 -12.63 0.92 -8.04
C ARG A 114 -11.59 0.75 -6.93
N LEU A 115 -11.21 -0.49 -6.60
CA LEU A 115 -10.17 -0.76 -5.60
C LEU A 115 -8.84 -0.13 -6.01
N LEU A 116 -8.39 -0.35 -7.26
CA LEU A 116 -7.12 0.17 -7.75
C LEU A 116 -7.10 1.69 -7.80
N LEU A 117 -8.20 2.33 -8.18
CA LEU A 117 -8.32 3.79 -8.16
C LEU A 117 -8.08 4.34 -6.75
N TRP A 118 -8.81 3.84 -5.75
CA TRP A 118 -8.70 4.35 -4.38
C TRP A 118 -7.38 3.97 -3.71
N MET A 119 -6.86 2.78 -4.00
CA MET A 119 -5.52 2.38 -3.57
C MET A 119 -4.45 3.32 -4.15
N SER A 120 -4.54 3.65 -5.44
CA SER A 120 -3.56 4.55 -6.09
C SER A 120 -3.57 5.93 -5.47
N ILE A 121 -4.76 6.49 -5.19
CA ILE A 121 -4.89 7.77 -4.50
C ILE A 121 -4.26 7.70 -3.10
N GLY A 122 -4.56 6.65 -2.32
CA GLY A 122 -3.98 6.46 -0.99
C GLY A 122 -2.46 6.29 -1.03
N ILE A 123 -1.94 5.52 -1.99
CA ILE A 123 -0.51 5.29 -2.18
C ILE A 123 0.19 6.60 -2.50
N ILE A 124 -0.34 7.42 -3.41
CA ILE A 124 0.25 8.72 -3.75
C ILE A 124 0.24 9.64 -2.51
N LEU A 125 -0.91 9.73 -1.83
CA LEU A 125 -1.06 10.55 -0.63
C LEU A 125 -0.02 10.19 0.43
N TRP A 126 0.11 8.90 0.76
CA TRP A 126 1.04 8.45 1.80
C TRP A 126 2.49 8.41 1.34
N SER A 127 2.77 8.19 0.06
CA SER A 127 4.14 8.32 -0.48
C SER A 127 4.65 9.75 -0.30
N ILE A 128 3.82 10.75 -0.61
CA ILE A 128 4.16 12.15 -0.39
C ILE A 128 4.27 12.43 1.11
N GLY A 129 3.25 12.07 1.90
CA GLY A 129 3.20 12.36 3.34
C GLY A 129 4.37 11.77 4.12
N LEU A 130 4.68 10.49 3.90
CA LEU A 130 5.79 9.80 4.58
C LEU A 130 7.16 10.31 4.11
N THR A 131 7.30 10.67 2.84
CA THR A 131 8.54 11.27 2.35
C THR A 131 8.77 12.65 2.98
N ILE A 132 7.75 13.51 3.05
CA ILE A 132 7.84 14.81 3.73
C ILE A 132 8.19 14.61 5.22
N ALA A 133 7.50 13.68 5.89
CA ALA A 133 7.78 13.37 7.29
C ALA A 133 9.23 12.88 7.51
N GLY A 134 9.74 12.03 6.60
CA GLY A 134 11.12 11.55 6.64
C GLY A 134 12.14 12.67 6.41
N ASP A 135 11.90 13.54 5.42
CA ASP A 135 12.78 14.66 5.08
C ASP A 135 12.86 15.67 6.24
N MET A 136 11.71 16.07 6.79
CA MET A 136 11.64 16.95 7.96
C MET A 136 12.28 16.31 9.19
N GLY A 137 12.12 15.00 9.38
CA GLY A 137 12.74 14.27 10.47
C GLY A 137 14.27 14.28 10.39
N LEU A 138 14.83 14.07 9.19
CA LEU A 138 16.27 14.13 8.96
C LEU A 138 16.83 15.54 9.20
N LEU A 139 16.17 16.57 8.65
CA LEU A 139 16.55 17.96 8.87
C LEU A 139 16.51 18.33 10.37
N ALA A 140 15.53 17.84 11.12
CA ALA A 140 15.46 18.09 12.56
C ALA A 140 16.64 17.45 13.31
N ILE A 141 17.06 16.25 12.94
CA ILE A 141 18.20 15.56 13.55
C ILE A 141 19.50 16.29 13.23
N GLU A 142 19.70 16.71 11.98
CA GLU A 142 20.89 17.44 11.55
C GLU A 142 21.06 18.77 12.29
N ASN A 143 19.96 19.46 12.59
CA ASN A 143 20.00 20.72 13.35
C ASN A 143 20.26 20.54 14.86
N MET A 144 20.14 19.31 15.39
CA MET A 144 20.36 19.02 16.81
C MET A 144 21.80 18.63 17.13
N VAL A 145 22.59 18.22 16.12
CA VAL A 145 23.98 17.74 16.26
C VAL A 145 24.94 18.86 15.87
#